data_AF-A0A961C4E4-F1
#
_entry.id   AF-A0A961C4E4-F1
#
_cell.length_a   1.000
_cell.length_b   1.000
_cell.length_c   1.000
_cell.angle_alpha   90.00
_cell.angle_beta   90.00
_cell.angle_gamma   90.00
#
_symmetry.space_group_name_H-M   'P 1'
#
loop_
_entity.id
_entity.type
_entity.pdbx_description
1 polymer ?
#
loop_
_entity_poly.entity_id
_entity_poly.type
_entity_poly.pdbx_seq_one_letter_code
_entity_poly.pdbx_strand_id
1 'polypeptide(L)' 'MTSSSFNSSIRPEPSEEEAAAIAAAVNVALSGGADEGNGQREPSRWRFSGRWWSRPVPLRRARPHL' A
#
# COMPACT_ATOMS: atom_id res chain seq x y z
N MET A 1 11.60 -22.06 20.31
CA MET A 1 10.96 -20.90 19.64
C MET A 1 10.20 -21.44 18.45
N THR A 2 8.88 -21.62 18.55
CA THR A 2 8.04 -22.13 17.46
C THR A 2 7.51 -20.95 16.65
N SER A 3 8.00 -20.78 15.43
CA SER A 3 7.49 -19.76 14.50
C SER A 3 6.08 -20.15 14.05
N SER A 4 5.08 -19.36 14.44
CA SER A 4 3.72 -19.52 13.93
C SER A 4 3.66 -18.98 12.50
N SER A 5 3.45 -19.86 11.53
CA SER A 5 3.23 -19.45 10.13
C SER A 5 1.76 -19.05 9.98
N PHE A 6 1.48 -17.79 9.64
CA PHE A 6 0.11 -17.32 9.43
C PHE A 6 -0.32 -17.66 8.01
N ASN A 7 -1.21 -18.64 7.88
CA ASN A 7 -1.83 -18.99 6.59
C ASN A 7 -2.91 -17.94 6.25
N SER A 8 -2.56 -16.94 5.46
CA SER A 8 -3.48 -15.86 5.07
C SER A 8 -4.24 -16.28 3.80
N SER A 9 -5.39 -16.92 3.96
CA SER A 9 -6.31 -17.20 2.86
C SER A 9 -7.20 -15.97 2.62
N ILE A 10 -7.10 -15.40 1.42
CA ILE A 10 -7.94 -14.28 0.99
C ILE A 10 -9.34 -14.84 0.70
N ARG A 11 -10.38 -14.21 1.27
CA ARG A 11 -11.78 -14.60 1.05
C ARG A 11 -12.65 -13.41 0.70
N PRO A 12 -13.55 -13.52 -0.30
CA PRO A 12 -13.73 -14.69 -1.18
C PRO A 12 -12.51 -14.96 -2.07
N GLU A 13 -12.38 -16.21 -2.52
CA GLU A 13 -11.32 -16.57 -3.48
C GLU A 13 -11.65 -15.90 -4.82
N PRO A 14 -10.72 -15.10 -5.39
CA PRO A 14 -10.97 -14.45 -6.67
C PRO A 14 -11.03 -15.49 -7.78
N SER A 15 -11.85 -15.21 -8.80
CA SER A 15 -11.78 -15.96 -10.06
C SER A 15 -10.41 -15.74 -10.75
N GLU A 16 -10.06 -16.62 -11.68
CA GLU A 16 -8.81 -16.51 -12.45
C GLU A 16 -8.74 -15.18 -13.23
N GLU A 17 -9.87 -14.74 -13.78
CA GLU A 17 -9.99 -13.45 -14.48
C GLU A 17 -9.73 -12.27 -13.52
N GLU A 18 -10.34 -12.27 -12.34
CA GLU A 18 -10.14 -11.22 -11.33
C GLU A 18 -8.70 -11.21 -10.80
N ALA A 19 -8.11 -12.39 -10.58
CA ALA A 19 -6.71 -12.51 -10.17
C ALA A 19 -5.77 -11.95 -11.24
N ALA A 20 -6.02 -12.24 -12.51
CA ALA A 20 -5.26 -11.70 -13.64
C ALA A 20 -5.40 -10.18 -13.74
N ALA A 21 -6.61 -9.64 -13.59
CA ALA A 21 -6.87 -8.20 -13.62
C ALA A 21 -6.14 -7.45 -12.49
N ILE A 22 -6.17 -7.99 -11.27
CA ILE A 22 -5.46 -7.43 -10.11
C ILE A 22 -3.94 -7.43 -10.35
N ALA A 23 -3.39 -8.56 -10.81
CA ALA A 23 -1.97 -8.67 -11.11
C ALA A 23 -1.52 -7.68 -12.19
N ALA A 24 -2.31 -7.53 -13.26
CA ALA A 24 -2.05 -6.56 -14.32
C ALA A 24 -2.06 -5.12 -13.78
N ALA A 25 -3.07 -4.75 -12.98
CA ALA A 25 -3.17 -3.43 -12.39
C ALA A 25 -1.99 -3.10 -11.46
N VAL A 26 -1.56 -4.06 -10.64
CA VAL A 26 -0.39 -3.92 -9.76
C VAL A 26 0.88 -3.72 -10.59
N ASN A 27 1.08 -4.53 -11.63
CA ASN A 27 2.25 -4.39 -12.50
C ASN A 27 2.29 -3.02 -13.18
N VAL A 28 1.16 -2.52 -13.68
CA VAL A 28 1.06 -1.18 -14.28
C VAL A 28 1.32 -0.08 -13.25
N ALA A 29 0.72 -0.18 -12.06
CA ALA A 29 0.85 0.84 -11.01
C ALA A 29 2.26 0.92 -10.41
N LEU A 30 2.96 -0.22 -10.31
CA LEU A 30 4.30 -0.30 -9.72
C LEU A 30 5.44 -0.20 -10.73
N SER A 31 5.17 -0.33 -12.04
CA SER A 31 6.17 -0.15 -13.11
C SER A 31 6.63 1.30 -13.31
N GLY A 32 6.47 2.18 -12.32
CA GLY A 32 6.91 3.59 -12.35
C GLY A 32 8.43 3.82 -12.37
N GLY A 33 9.23 2.85 -12.82
CA GLY A 33 10.70 2.87 -12.77
C GLY A 33 11.43 2.73 -14.11
N ALA A 34 10.73 2.77 -15.25
CA ALA A 34 11.36 2.76 -16.56
C ALA A 34 10.76 3.85 -17.46
N ASP A 35 10.84 5.09 -17.01
CA ASP A 35 10.86 6.23 -17.93
C ASP A 35 12.28 6.78 -17.88
N GLU A 36 13.11 6.34 -18.82
CA GLU A 36 14.42 6.93 -19.14
C GLU A 36 14.17 8.28 -19.81
N GLY A 37 13.63 9.24 -19.04
CA GLY A 37 13.30 10.57 -19.51
C GLY A 37 13.85 11.59 -18.53
N ASN A 38 14.92 12.28 -18.92
CA ASN A 38 15.50 13.44 -18.23
C ASN A 38 14.52 14.63 -18.21
N GLY A 39 13.39 14.48 -17.52
CA GLY A 39 12.40 15.51 -17.29
C GLY A 39 12.10 15.56 -15.80
N GLN A 40 12.22 16.75 -15.20
CA GLN A 40 11.86 17.02 -13.82
C GLN A 40 10.51 16.36 -13.51
N ARG A 41 10.52 15.31 -12.68
CA ARG A 41 9.32 14.54 -12.34
C ARG A 41 8.43 15.45 -11.51
N GLU A 42 7.40 16.02 -12.14
CA GLU A 42 6.43 16.88 -11.47
C GLU A 42 5.92 16.16 -10.21
N PRO A 43 6.01 16.78 -9.02
CA PRO A 43 5.59 16.12 -7.80
C PRO A 43 4.10 15.77 -7.91
N SER A 44 3.77 14.50 -7.68
CA SER A 44 2.38 14.05 -7.68
C SER A 44 1.54 14.90 -6.73
N ARG A 45 0.51 15.55 -7.27
CA ARG A 45 -0.48 16.31 -6.49
C ARG A 45 -1.36 15.41 -5.64
N TRP A 46 -1.37 14.11 -5.95
CA TRP A 46 -2.16 13.11 -5.22
C TRP A 46 -1.33 12.56 -4.08
N ARG A 47 -1.74 12.89 -2.86
CA ARG A 47 -1.18 12.26 -1.65
C ARG A 47 -2.02 11.05 -1.30
N PHE A 48 -1.39 9.89 -1.20
CA PHE A 48 -2.06 8.69 -0.68
C PHE A 48 -2.56 8.97 0.75
N SER A 49 -3.88 9.03 0.94
CA SER A 49 -4.49 9.18 2.26
C SER A 49 -4.58 7.80 2.90
N GLY A 50 -3.49 7.34 3.52
CA GLY A 50 -3.51 6.12 4.34
C GLY A 50 -4.38 6.22 5.59
N ARG A 51 -5.12 7.33 5.80
CA ARG A 51 -5.90 7.60 7.01
C ARG A 51 -7.03 6.60 7.26
N TRP A 52 -7.61 6.04 6.21
CA TRP A 52 -8.68 5.04 6.32
C TRP A 52 -8.14 3.60 6.38
N TRP A 53 -6.85 3.39 6.07
CA TRP A 53 -6.15 2.09 6.16
C TRP A 53 -5.27 1.97 7.40
N SER A 54 -4.93 3.09 8.03
CA SER A 54 -4.14 3.11 9.26
C SER A 54 -5.05 2.96 10.47
N ARG A 55 -4.74 1.99 11.33
CA ARG A 55 -5.28 1.92 12.68
C ARG A 55 -4.90 3.23 13.39
N PRO A 56 -5.81 3.94 14.08
CA PRO A 56 -5.46 5.20 14.72
C PRO A 56 -4.33 4.95 15.71
N VAL A 57 -3.13 5.47 15.41
CA VAL A 57 -2.04 5.51 16.39
C VAL A 57 -2.53 6.45 17.48
N PRO A 58 -2.72 5.98 18.74
CA PRO A 58 -3.06 6.88 19.81
C PRO A 58 -1.92 7.86 19.96
N LEU A 59 -2.15 9.10 19.54
CA LEU A 59 -1.24 10.21 19.65
C LEU A 59 -1.19 10.59 21.14
N ARG A 60 -0.53 9.76 21.96
CA ARG A 60 -0.11 10.12 23.32
C ARG A 60 0.99 11.17 23.19
N ARG A 61 0.62 12.36 22.74
CA ARG A 61 1.40 13.57 22.98
C ARG A 61 1.41 13.73 24.49
N ALA A 62 2.53 13.41 25.12
CA ALA A 62 2.78 13.87 26.47
C ALA A 62 2.60 15.39 26.44
N ARG A 63 1.59 15.90 27.14
CA ARG A 63 1.56 17.33 27.44
C ARG A 63 2.62 17.52 28.52
N PRO A 64 3.69 18.29 28.29
CA PRO A 64 4.48 18.77 29.41
C PRO A 64 3.54 19.64 30.25
N HIS A 65 3.16 19.12 31.41
CA HIS A 65 2.49 19.89 32.45
C HIS A 65 3.56 20.74 33.14
N LEU A 66 3.29 22.04 33.28
CA LEU A 66 3.97 23.14 33.99
C LEU A 66 5.33 22.85 34.65
#